data_AF-A0A2G9T702-F1
#
_entry.id   AF-A0A2G9T702-F1
#
_cell.length_a   1.000
_cell.length_b   1.000
_cell.length_c   1.000
_cell.angle_alpha   90.00
_cell.angle_beta   90.00
_cell.angle_gamma   90.00
#
_symmetry.space_group_name_H-M   'P 1'
#
loop_
_entity.id
_entity.type
_entity.pdbx_description
1 polymer ?
#
loop_
_entity_poly.entity_id
_entity_poly.type
_entity_poly.pdbx_seq_one_letter_code
_entity_poly.pdbx_strand_id
1 'polypeptide(L)'
;MERFLRLGGLGGGIGQFGGGPPSDSNQVDTSETVYISSLALLKMLKHGRAGVPMEVMGLMLGEFVDEYTVNVIDVFAMPQSGT
;
A
#
# COMPACT_ATOMS: atom_id res chain seq x y z
N MET A 1 15.14 -29.56 -28.42
CA MET A 1 15.06 -28.82 -29.70
C MET A 1 15.76 -27.46 -29.53
N GLU A 2 17.01 -27.49 -29.02
CA GLU A 2 17.68 -26.33 -28.39
C GLU A 2 19.06 -26.05 -29.00
N ARG A 3 19.44 -26.79 -30.06
CA ARG A 3 20.76 -26.68 -30.70
C ARG A 3 20.78 -25.87 -32.00
N PHE A 4 19.63 -25.42 -32.49
CA PHE A 4 19.54 -24.71 -33.77
C PHE A 4 19.46 -23.17 -33.64
N LEU A 5 19.15 -22.64 -32.45
CA LEU A 5 19.13 -21.19 -32.19
C LEU A 5 20.47 -20.64 -31.64
N ARG A 6 21.56 -21.42 -31.72
CA ARG A 6 22.90 -21.03 -31.24
C ARG A 6 23.93 -20.79 -32.35
N LEU A 7 23.57 -20.99 -33.63
CA LEU A 7 24.51 -20.87 -34.76
C LEU A 7 24.16 -19.73 -35.75
N GLY A 8 23.11 -18.96 -35.50
CA GLY A 8 22.56 -18.00 -36.47
C GLY A 8 22.77 -16.51 -36.22
N GLY A 9 23.60 -16.08 -35.25
CA GLY A 9 23.61 -14.65 -34.87
C GLY A 9 24.89 -14.13 -34.26
N LEU A 10 26.04 -14.52 -34.81
CA LEU A 10 27.31 -13.80 -34.67
C LEU A 10 27.15 -12.43 -35.35
N GLY A 11 26.82 -11.40 -34.56
CA GLY A 11 26.64 -10.04 -35.06
C GLY A 11 26.65 -8.99 -33.96
N GLY A 12 27.83 -8.71 -33.41
CA GLY A 12 28.14 -7.45 -32.72
C GLY A 12 27.60 -7.29 -31.30
N GLY A 13 28.46 -7.44 -30.30
CA GLY A 13 28.15 -7.06 -28.92
C GLY A 13 29.06 -7.69 -27.88
N ILE A 14 30.35 -7.39 -27.94
CA ILE A 14 31.27 -7.65 -26.83
C ILE A 14 30.83 -6.78 -25.65
N GLY A 15 30.51 -7.42 -24.52
CA GLY A 15 30.56 -6.79 -23.20
C GLY A 15 29.23 -6.42 -22.58
N GLN A 16 28.55 -7.38 -21.95
CA GLN A 16 27.89 -7.12 -20.66
C GLN A 16 27.74 -8.40 -19.83
N PHE A 17 28.90 -8.93 -19.41
CA PHE A 17 28.97 -9.74 -18.19
C PHE A 17 28.75 -8.80 -17.00
N GLY A 18 27.65 -8.97 -16.28
CA GLY A 18 27.33 -8.14 -15.12
C GLY A 18 26.07 -8.61 -14.41
N GLY A 19 25.99 -9.89 -14.05
CA GLY A 19 25.00 -10.40 -13.12
C GLY A 19 25.31 -9.86 -11.72
N GLY A 20 24.84 -8.64 -11.43
CA GLY A 20 24.75 -8.14 -10.07
C GLY A 20 23.77 -9.01 -9.27
N PRO A 21 23.96 -9.17 -7.96
CA PRO A 21 23.03 -9.91 -7.12
C PRO A 21 21.62 -9.32 -7.27
N PRO A 22 20.56 -10.16 -7.28
CA PRO A 22 19.19 -9.68 -7.34
C PRO A 22 19.00 -8.70 -6.18
N SER A 23 18.75 -7.44 -6.50
CA SER A 23 18.34 -6.45 -5.52
C SER A 23 16.98 -6.86 -5.00
N ASP A 24 16.83 -7.04 -3.69
CA ASP A 24 15.51 -7.18 -3.06
C ASP A 24 14.70 -5.92 -3.40
N SER A 25 13.82 -6.06 -4.38
CA SER A 25 12.85 -5.02 -4.71
C SER A 25 11.82 -4.99 -3.60
N ASN A 26 11.44 -3.79 -3.14
CA ASN A 26 10.34 -3.64 -2.19
C ASN A 26 9.05 -4.16 -2.85
N GLN A 27 8.72 -5.41 -2.58
CA GLN A 27 7.62 -6.12 -3.22
C GLN A 27 6.35 -5.82 -2.42
N VAL A 28 5.36 -5.26 -3.10
CA VAL A 28 4.04 -5.02 -2.48
C VAL A 28 3.43 -6.38 -2.16
N ASP A 29 3.29 -6.68 -0.88
CA ASP A 29 2.51 -7.81 -0.37
C ASP A 29 1.07 -7.35 -0.10
N THR A 30 0.16 -8.26 0.26
CA THR A 30 -1.24 -7.94 0.63
C THR A 30 -1.60 -8.39 2.05
N SER A 31 -0.60 -8.62 2.89
CA SER A 31 -0.77 -9.13 4.26
C SER A 31 -0.88 -8.01 5.31
N GLU A 32 -1.09 -6.77 4.90
CA GLU A 32 -1.14 -5.63 5.82
C GLU A 32 -2.30 -5.76 6.82
N THR A 33 -1.99 -5.50 8.09
CA THR A 33 -2.93 -5.57 9.20
C THR A 33 -3.18 -4.19 9.79
N VAL A 34 -4.45 -3.83 9.97
CA VAL A 34 -4.85 -2.58 10.62
C VAL A 34 -5.56 -2.86 11.93
N TYR A 35 -4.97 -2.41 13.02
CA TYR A 35 -5.61 -2.41 14.33
C TYR A 35 -6.38 -1.10 14.54
N ILE A 36 -7.66 -1.19 14.88
CA ILE A 36 -8.52 -0.02 15.12
C ILE A 36 -8.91 0.00 16.58
N SER A 37 -8.59 1.09 17.28
CA SER A 37 -9.01 1.25 18.67
C SER A 37 -10.53 1.31 18.80
N SER A 38 -11.07 0.86 19.94
CA SER A 38 -12.51 0.93 20.18
C SER A 38 -13.04 2.38 20.17
N LEU A 39 -12.22 3.33 20.61
CA LEU A 39 -12.54 4.76 20.58
C LEU A 39 -12.67 5.29 19.15
N ALA A 40 -11.74 4.94 18.27
CA ALA A 40 -11.79 5.28 16.86
C ALA A 40 -13.04 4.70 16.19
N LEU A 41 -13.31 3.41 16.41
CA LEU A 41 -14.47 2.73 15.84
C LEU A 41 -15.80 3.39 16.24
N LEU A 42 -15.97 3.72 17.52
CA LEU A 42 -17.18 4.40 17.99
C LEU A 42 -17.35 5.79 17.38
N LYS A 43 -16.26 6.55 17.21
CA LYS A 43 -16.29 7.86 16.53
C LYS A 43 -16.65 7.71 15.05
N MET A 44 -16.11 6.71 14.34
CA MET A 44 -16.48 6.41 12.95
C MET A 44 -17.99 6.14 12.83
N LEU A 45 -18.54 5.26 13.67
CA LEU A 45 -19.98 4.90 13.64
C LEU A 45 -20.88 6.09 13.95
N LYS A 46 -20.51 6.91 14.95
CA LYS A 46 -21.27 8.13 15.29
C LYS A 46 -21.27 9.14 14.13
N HIS A 47 -20.11 9.37 13.51
CA HIS A 47 -19.97 10.31 12.41
C HIS A 47 -20.71 9.83 11.15
N GLY A 48 -20.55 8.55 10.78
CA GLY A 48 -21.25 7.93 9.65
C GLY A 48 -22.77 8.05 9.78
N ARG A 49 -23.32 7.85 10.99
CA ARG A 49 -24.75 8.02 11.23
C ARG A 49 -25.21 9.48 11.15
N ALA A 50 -24.40 10.43 11.64
CA ALA A 50 -24.73 11.86 11.58
C ALA A 50 -24.72 12.43 10.15
N GLY A 51 -24.04 11.75 9.22
CA GLY A 51 -23.90 12.14 7.83
C GLY A 51 -25.08 11.83 6.90
N VAL A 52 -25.93 10.86 7.26
CA VAL A 52 -27.00 10.35 6.37
C VAL A 52 -27.95 11.49 5.94
N PRO A 53 -28.26 11.64 4.64
CA PRO A 53 -27.98 10.73 3.52
C PRO A 53 -26.70 11.01 2.74
N MET A 54 -25.88 11.95 3.20
CA MET A 54 -24.65 12.35 2.50
C MET A 54 -23.47 11.47 2.92
N GLU A 55 -22.54 11.27 1.98
CA GLU A 55 -21.25 10.67 2.31
C GLU A 55 -20.50 11.56 3.29
N VAL A 56 -19.76 10.94 4.22
CA VAL A 56 -18.93 11.68 5.17
C VAL A 56 -17.49 11.22 5.10
N MET A 57 -16.59 12.14 5.40
CA MET A 57 -15.15 11.93 5.39
C MET A 57 -14.57 12.18 6.78
N GLY A 58 -13.42 11.59 7.05
CA GLY A 58 -12.67 11.78 8.28
C GLY A 58 -11.20 11.45 8.11
N LEU A 59 -10.40 11.87 9.08
CA LEU A 59 -8.97 11.59 9.16
C LEU A 59 -8.72 10.52 10.22
N MET A 60 -7.83 9.58 9.91
CA MET A 60 -7.34 8.58 10.86
C MET A 60 -5.98 9.01 11.39
N LEU A 61 -5.83 8.99 12.71
CA LEU A 61 -4.59 9.31 13.40
C LEU A 61 -4.10 8.06 14.14
N GLY A 62 -2.82 7.80 14.01
CA GLY A 62 -2.22 6.56 14.48
C GLY A 62 -0.73 6.53 14.23
N GLU A 63 -0.18 5.34 14.32
CA GLU A 63 1.24 5.07 14.12
C GLU A 63 1.44 3.85 13.22
N PHE A 64 2.54 3.87 12.46
CA PHE A 64 3.03 2.71 11.75
C PHE A 64 3.92 1.93 12.74
N VAL A 65 3.52 0.70 13.08
CA VAL A 65 4.26 -0.14 14.03
C VAL A 65 5.43 -0.82 13.31
N ASP A 66 5.18 -1.26 12.09
CA ASP A 66 6.15 -1.81 11.15
C ASP A 66 5.65 -1.56 9.71
N GLU A 67 6.31 -2.15 8.71
CA GLU A 67 5.98 -1.98 7.29
C GLU A 67 4.63 -2.59 6.89
N TYR A 68 4.10 -3.53 7.69
CA TYR A 68 2.87 -4.27 7.39
C TYR A 68 1.76 -4.00 8.40
N THR A 69 2.02 -3.23 9.46
CA THR A 69 1.09 -3.04 10.56
C THR A 69 0.85 -1.57 10.88
N VAL A 70 -0.41 -1.17 10.83
CA VAL A 70 -0.87 0.18 11.18
C VAL A 70 -1.79 0.13 12.39
N ASN A 71 -1.56 1.00 13.38
CA ASN A 71 -2.40 1.14 14.55
C ASN A 71 -3.16 2.47 14.51
N VAL A 72 -4.48 2.43 14.39
CA VAL A 72 -5.36 3.61 14.38
C VAL A 72 -5.86 3.87 15.79
N ILE A 73 -5.34 4.95 16.40
CA ILE A 73 -5.58 5.31 17.79
C ILE A 73 -6.83 6.19 17.89
N ASP A 74 -6.99 7.17 17.00
CA ASP A 74 -8.12 8.11 16.99
C ASP A 74 -8.57 8.50 15.56
N VAL A 75 -9.79 9.01 15.44
CA VAL A 75 -10.33 9.58 14.19
C VAL A 75 -11.03 10.90 14.41
N PHE A 76 -10.92 11.78 13.41
CA PHE A 76 -11.59 13.08 13.38
C PHE A 76 -12.54 13.19 12.21
N ALA A 77 -13.74 13.71 12.48
CA ALA A 77 -14.74 14.03 11.47
C ALA A 77 -14.33 15.27 10.67
N MET A 78 -14.34 15.17 9.33
CA MET A 78 -14.19 16.35 8.48
C MET A 78 -15.57 17.02 8.30
N PRO A 79 -15.67 18.36 8.41
CA PRO A 79 -16.92 19.07 8.18
C PRO A 79 -17.38 18.89 6.73
N GLN A 80 -18.69 18.75 6.53
CA GLN A 80 -19.28 18.41 5.23
C GLN A 80 -19.47 19.60 4.28
N SER A 81 -19.44 20.83 4.81
CA SER A 81 -19.58 22.03 3.99
C SER A 81 -18.97 23.21 4.75
N GLY A 82 -18.11 23.97 4.07
CA GLY A 82 -17.92 25.37 4.38
C GLY A 82 -18.95 26.12 3.56
N THR A 83 -20.04 26.56 4.19
CA THR A 83 -20.98 27.49 3.53
C THR A 83 -20.28 28.80 3.20
#